data_AF-A0A482Z2C3-F1
#
_entry.id   AF-A0A482Z2C3-F1
#
_cell.length_a   1.000
_cell.length_b   1.000
_cell.length_c   1.000
_cell.angle_alpha   90.00
_cell.angle_beta   90.00
_cell.angle_gamma   90.00
#
_symmetry.space_group_name_H-M   'P 1'
#
loop_
_entity.id
_entity.type
_entity.pdbx_description
1 polymer ?
#
loop_
_entity_poly.entity_id
_entity_poly.type
_entity_poly.pdbx_seq_one_letter_code
_entity_poly.pdbx_strand_id
1 'polypeptide(L)'
;TKKAYLVISDVSKKIAKDIKADLVIRGTFKTPTSATPPEIEIKRFSPPPLPLPLPAISFKGLTYKQVVSPYTKKVWLDRNLGAEKVAADGGYYKLEQAKKIGTCPFGFDMPSWKTLEAETTGAGVKNVDDAFNSFLAIPAAGFKNIVNKYRLTSQGSLVAMWVNDKEKNSLTILDNRVGGGDMTPLQFVHNSNPANGFSVRCVKD
;
A
#
# COMPACT_ATOMS: atom_id res chain seq x y z
N THR A 1 4.73 27.53 -36.41
CA THR A 1 5.15 26.14 -36.70
C THR A 1 5.07 25.30 -35.43
N LYS A 2 3.95 24.62 -35.18
CA LYS A 2 3.82 23.73 -34.01
C LYS A 2 4.25 22.31 -34.40
N LYS A 3 5.32 21.81 -33.79
CA LYS A 3 5.72 20.40 -33.91
C LYS A 3 4.74 19.55 -33.09
N ALA A 4 4.26 18.44 -33.66
CA ALA A 4 3.46 17.47 -32.92
C ALA A 4 4.39 16.62 -32.06
N TYR A 5 4.09 16.53 -30.77
CA TYR A 5 4.81 15.67 -29.82
C TYR A 5 3.81 14.71 -29.19
N LEU A 6 4.17 13.44 -29.12
CA LEU A 6 3.51 12.47 -28.26
C LEU A 6 4.22 12.49 -26.91
N VAL A 7 3.52 12.97 -25.88
CA VAL A 7 4.04 12.95 -24.51
C VAL A 7 3.61 11.65 -23.87
N ILE A 8 4.59 10.84 -23.45
CA ILE A 8 4.37 9.58 -22.72
C ILE A 8 4.92 9.83 -21.31
N SER A 9 4.04 9.88 -20.30
CA SER A 9 4.40 9.97 -18.89
C SER A 9 4.30 8.60 -18.21
N ASP A 10 4.85 8.50 -17.00
CA ASP A 10 4.64 7.35 -16.08
C ASP A 10 5.14 5.98 -16.58
N VAL A 11 6.15 6.00 -17.47
CA VAL A 11 6.86 4.81 -17.95
C VAL A 11 8.37 4.91 -17.71
N SER A 12 9.05 3.77 -17.55
CA SER A 12 10.50 3.74 -17.47
C SER A 12 11.15 4.15 -18.80
N LYS A 13 12.39 4.64 -18.75
CA LYS A 13 13.18 5.02 -19.96
C LYS A 13 13.29 3.87 -20.97
N LYS A 14 13.30 2.62 -20.49
CA LYS A 14 13.35 1.42 -21.33
C LYS A 14 12.03 1.26 -22.11
N ILE A 15 10.90 1.30 -21.41
CA ILE A 15 9.56 1.18 -22.02
C ILE A 15 9.32 2.31 -23.03
N ALA A 16 9.72 3.55 -22.71
CA ALA A 16 9.61 4.67 -23.64
C ALA A 16 10.39 4.44 -24.96
N LYS A 17 11.56 3.81 -24.88
CA LYS A 17 12.40 3.48 -26.05
C LYS A 17 11.76 2.39 -26.90
N ASP A 18 11.17 1.38 -26.26
CA ASP A 18 10.50 0.27 -26.93
C ASP A 18 9.23 0.74 -27.65
N ILE A 19 8.43 1.59 -27.00
CA ILE A 19 7.24 2.23 -27.62
C ILE A 19 7.65 3.07 -28.82
N LYS A 20 8.73 3.85 -28.71
CA LYS A 20 9.23 4.64 -29.84
C LYS A 20 9.63 3.76 -31.02
N ALA A 21 10.30 2.63 -30.77
CA ALA A 21 10.71 1.70 -31.83
C ALA A 21 9.49 1.05 -32.50
N ASP A 22 8.52 0.60 -31.70
CA ASP A 22 7.27 0.00 -32.20
C ASP A 22 6.43 0.98 -33.04
N LEU A 23 6.31 2.24 -32.62
CA LEU A 23 5.60 3.28 -33.36
C LEU A 23 6.23 3.63 -34.71
N VAL A 24 7.56 3.49 -34.82
CA VAL A 24 8.30 3.65 -36.07
C VAL A 24 8.08 2.44 -36.97
N ILE A 25 8.12 1.22 -36.42
CA ILE A 25 7.91 -0.04 -37.14
C ILE A 25 6.47 -0.14 -37.68
N ARG A 26 5.47 0.29 -36.90
CA ARG A 26 4.06 0.26 -37.28
C ARG A 26 3.66 1.36 -38.27
N GLY A 27 4.61 2.20 -38.72
CA GLY A 27 4.35 3.27 -39.69
C GLY A 27 3.48 4.41 -39.16
N THR A 28 3.11 4.40 -37.88
CA THR A 28 2.34 5.44 -37.19
C THR A 28 3.14 6.73 -36.98
N PHE A 29 4.46 6.65 -37.12
CA PHE A 29 5.34 7.81 -37.19
C PHE A 29 6.01 7.81 -38.57
N LYS A 30 5.50 8.63 -39.49
CA LYS A 30 6.20 8.92 -40.75
C LYS A 30 7.04 10.18 -40.57
N THR A 31 8.30 10.15 -41.01
CA THR A 31 9.06 11.36 -41.29
C THR A 31 8.27 12.18 -42.31
N PRO A 32 8.04 13.49 -42.08
CA PRO A 32 7.04 14.23 -42.84
C PRO A 32 7.46 14.38 -44.31
N THR A 33 6.63 13.89 -45.22
CA THR A 33 6.72 14.16 -46.67
C THR A 33 5.30 14.28 -47.23
N SER A 34 4.89 15.51 -47.59
CA SER A 34 3.72 15.88 -48.41
C SER A 34 2.28 15.88 -47.83
N ALA A 35 1.80 17.09 -47.53
CA ALA A 35 0.66 17.84 -48.11
C ALA A 35 -0.78 17.27 -48.28
N THR A 36 -1.29 16.34 -47.48
CA THR A 36 -2.77 16.28 -47.25
C THR A 36 -3.08 15.63 -45.90
N PRO A 37 -3.87 16.25 -44.99
CA PRO A 37 -4.18 15.63 -43.70
C PRO A 37 -5.36 14.65 -43.83
N PRO A 38 -5.18 13.35 -43.53
CA PRO A 38 -6.33 12.46 -43.33
C PRO A 38 -7.05 12.85 -42.03
N GLU A 39 -8.39 12.78 -42.06
CA GLU A 39 -9.22 12.86 -40.86
C GLU A 39 -8.94 11.65 -39.97
N ILE A 40 -8.24 11.88 -38.85
CA ILE A 40 -7.89 10.80 -37.92
C ILE A 40 -9.03 10.70 -36.90
N GLU A 41 -9.81 9.63 -37.01
CA GLU A 41 -10.68 9.19 -35.94
C GLU A 41 -9.80 8.72 -34.76
N ILE A 42 -9.62 9.60 -33.77
CA ILE A 42 -8.86 9.30 -32.56
C ILE A 42 -9.70 8.30 -31.74
N LYS A 43 -9.51 7.00 -31.97
CA LYS A 43 -9.90 5.99 -30.98
C LYS A 43 -9.02 6.17 -29.76
N ARG A 44 -9.51 6.98 -28.82
CA ARG A 44 -8.96 7.00 -27.47
C ARG A 44 -9.15 5.58 -26.93
N PHE A 45 -8.07 4.81 -26.84
CA PHE A 45 -8.04 3.73 -25.88
C PHE A 45 -8.05 4.41 -24.51
N SER A 46 -9.24 4.64 -23.98
CA SER A 46 -9.39 4.80 -22.54
C SER A 46 -8.71 3.57 -21.92
N PRO A 47 -7.77 3.72 -20.97
CA PRO A 47 -7.33 2.57 -20.20
C PRO A 47 -8.60 1.86 -19.70
N PRO A 48 -8.69 0.52 -19.79
CA PRO A 48 -9.83 -0.19 -19.25
C PRO A 48 -10.08 0.32 -17.83
N PRO A 49 -11.32 0.65 -17.45
CA PRO A 49 -11.60 1.00 -16.07
C PRO A 49 -11.20 -0.21 -15.24
N LEU A 50 -10.16 -0.11 -14.39
CA LEU A 50 -9.85 -1.22 -13.49
C LEU A 50 -10.54 -1.00 -12.14
N PRO A 51 -11.15 -2.05 -11.52
CA PRO A 51 -10.94 -3.46 -11.86
C PRO A 51 -12.20 -4.36 -11.94
N LEU A 52 -12.19 -5.32 -12.88
CA LEU A 52 -12.71 -6.68 -12.63
C LEU A 52 -12.21 -7.14 -11.25
N PRO A 53 -12.98 -7.87 -10.44
CA PRO A 53 -12.54 -8.23 -9.08
C PRO A 53 -11.14 -8.86 -9.13
N LEU A 54 -10.17 -8.20 -8.48
CA LEU A 54 -8.81 -8.72 -8.40
C LEU A 54 -8.87 -10.13 -7.80
N PRO A 55 -8.04 -11.07 -8.30
CA PRO A 55 -8.12 -12.45 -7.87
C PRO A 55 -7.85 -12.54 -6.37
N ALA A 56 -8.67 -13.28 -5.65
CA ALA A 56 -8.43 -13.53 -4.23
C ALA A 56 -7.13 -14.33 -4.04
N ILE A 57 -6.45 -14.12 -2.92
CA ILE A 57 -5.19 -14.77 -2.60
C ILE A 57 -5.44 -15.75 -1.46
N SER A 58 -5.18 -17.03 -1.69
CA SER A 58 -5.17 -18.04 -0.63
C SER A 58 -3.78 -18.12 -0.02
N PHE A 59 -3.67 -17.82 1.27
CA PHE A 59 -2.41 -17.80 1.98
C PHE A 59 -2.57 -18.26 3.42
N LYS A 60 -1.78 -19.25 3.83
CA LYS A 60 -1.79 -19.85 5.19
C LYS A 60 -3.21 -20.22 5.67
N GLY A 61 -4.01 -20.81 4.78
CA GLY A 61 -5.38 -21.26 5.09
C GLY A 61 -6.45 -20.17 5.10
N LEU A 62 -6.11 -18.93 4.77
CA LEU A 62 -7.04 -17.81 4.68
C LEU A 62 -7.11 -17.26 3.26
N THR A 63 -8.31 -16.82 2.85
CA THR A 63 -8.53 -16.15 1.57
C THR A 63 -8.58 -14.64 1.80
N TYR A 64 -7.67 -13.90 1.19
CA TYR A 64 -7.59 -12.45 1.23
C TYR A 64 -8.12 -11.86 -0.07
N LYS A 65 -8.83 -10.74 0.04
CA LYS A 65 -9.14 -9.92 -1.13
C LYS A 65 -8.02 -8.91 -1.33
N GLN A 66 -7.94 -8.38 -2.54
CA GLN A 66 -7.04 -7.29 -2.87
C GLN A 66 -7.85 -5.99 -2.97
N VAL A 67 -7.32 -4.92 -2.35
CA VAL A 67 -7.90 -3.57 -2.41
C VAL A 67 -6.88 -2.61 -3.01
N VAL A 68 -7.33 -1.75 -3.92
CA VAL A 68 -6.47 -0.76 -4.56
C VAL A 68 -6.54 0.53 -3.76
N SER A 69 -5.40 1.08 -3.37
CA SER A 69 -5.33 2.37 -2.68
C SER A 69 -5.91 3.48 -3.56
N PRO A 70 -6.83 4.32 -3.06
CA PRO A 70 -7.27 5.50 -3.76
C PRO A 70 -6.16 6.56 -3.87
N TYR A 71 -5.15 6.51 -2.99
CA TYR A 71 -4.10 7.52 -2.85
C TYR A 71 -2.83 7.18 -3.65
N THR A 72 -2.31 5.97 -3.48
CA THR A 72 -1.02 5.55 -4.07
C THR A 72 -1.17 4.63 -5.28
N LYS A 73 -2.39 4.12 -5.52
CA LYS A 73 -2.72 3.07 -6.51
C LYS A 73 -2.04 1.73 -6.26
N LYS A 74 -1.34 1.56 -5.13
CA LYS A 74 -0.79 0.26 -4.69
C LYS A 74 -1.91 -0.71 -4.33
N VAL A 75 -1.59 -2.00 -4.41
CA VAL A 75 -2.54 -3.06 -4.09
C VAL A 75 -2.22 -3.63 -2.73
N TRP A 76 -3.21 -3.67 -1.84
CA TRP A 76 -3.08 -4.14 -0.47
C TRP A 76 -3.91 -5.41 -0.26
N LEU A 77 -3.49 -6.23 0.70
CA LEU A 77 -4.43 -7.21 1.27
C LEU A 77 -5.51 -6.48 2.09
N ASP A 78 -6.75 -6.95 1.97
CA ASP A 78 -7.93 -6.32 2.56
C ASP A 78 -7.96 -6.34 4.10
N ARG A 79 -7.02 -7.03 4.77
CA ARG A 79 -6.94 -7.13 6.24
C ARG A 79 -5.54 -7.42 6.75
N ASN A 80 -5.37 -7.32 8.07
CA ASN A 80 -4.14 -7.75 8.75
C ASN A 80 -3.86 -9.22 8.44
N LEU A 81 -2.59 -9.59 8.36
CA LEU A 81 -2.20 -10.97 8.13
C LEU A 81 -2.67 -11.86 9.30
N GLY A 82 -3.32 -12.97 8.99
CA GLY A 82 -3.91 -13.89 9.98
C GLY A 82 -5.32 -13.52 10.44
N ALA A 83 -5.89 -12.42 9.95
CA ALA A 83 -7.27 -12.05 10.26
C ALA A 83 -8.27 -12.85 9.41
N GLU A 84 -9.35 -13.32 10.03
CA GLU A 84 -10.44 -14.03 9.33
C GLU A 84 -11.40 -13.08 8.60
N LYS A 85 -11.49 -11.83 9.06
CA LYS A 85 -12.42 -10.81 8.56
C LYS A 85 -11.73 -9.45 8.44
N VAL A 86 -12.25 -8.59 7.58
CA VAL A 86 -11.80 -7.18 7.46
C VAL A 86 -11.93 -6.50 8.81
N ALA A 87 -10.98 -5.62 9.14
CA ALA A 87 -10.93 -4.90 10.40
C ALA A 87 -10.82 -5.78 11.66
N ALA A 88 -10.33 -7.02 11.53
CA ALA A 88 -9.96 -7.86 12.68
C ALA A 88 -8.43 -7.88 12.88
N ASP A 89 -8.02 -8.10 14.13
CA ASP A 89 -6.64 -7.93 14.59
C ASP A 89 -5.62 -8.78 13.83
N GLY A 90 -5.96 -10.05 13.61
CA GLY A 90 -5.08 -11.02 12.95
C GLY A 90 -3.93 -11.50 13.83
N GLY A 91 -2.80 -11.79 13.20
CA GLY A 91 -1.61 -12.34 13.84
C GLY A 91 -0.68 -11.26 14.41
N TYR A 92 0.02 -11.62 15.48
CA TYR A 92 1.06 -10.81 16.10
C TYR A 92 2.43 -11.42 15.83
N TYR A 93 3.29 -10.69 15.15
CA TYR A 93 4.59 -11.17 14.68
C TYR A 93 5.72 -10.43 15.38
N LYS A 94 6.82 -11.10 15.71
CA LYS A 94 8.08 -10.39 16.06
C LYS A 94 8.65 -9.72 14.81
N LEU A 95 9.47 -8.68 14.95
CA LEU A 95 9.99 -7.94 13.80
C LEU A 95 10.77 -8.85 12.83
N GLU A 96 11.65 -9.70 13.35
CA GLU A 96 12.42 -10.66 12.54
C GLU A 96 11.53 -11.66 11.80
N GLN A 97 10.43 -12.08 12.45
CA GLN A 97 9.44 -12.94 11.81
C GLN A 97 8.66 -12.17 10.74
N ALA A 98 8.28 -10.92 11.01
CA ALA A 98 7.55 -10.06 10.08
C ALA A 98 8.36 -9.79 8.80
N LYS A 99 9.68 -9.59 8.93
CA LYS A 99 10.61 -9.34 7.83
C LYS A 99 10.99 -10.59 7.02
N LYS A 100 10.71 -11.79 7.53
CA LYS A 100 11.08 -13.03 6.85
C LYS A 100 10.34 -13.16 5.51
N ILE A 101 11.08 -13.53 4.46
CA ILE A 101 10.50 -13.88 3.15
C ILE A 101 9.45 -14.97 3.34
N GLY A 102 8.27 -14.78 2.73
CA GLY A 102 7.13 -15.68 2.90
C GLY A 102 6.29 -15.42 4.15
N THR A 103 6.54 -14.33 4.89
CA THR A 103 5.57 -13.85 5.87
C THR A 103 4.36 -13.26 5.17
N CYS A 104 4.55 -12.38 4.19
CA CYS A 104 3.51 -11.96 3.24
C CYS A 104 3.41 -12.95 2.05
N PRO A 105 2.25 -13.02 1.36
CA PRO A 105 2.08 -13.84 0.16
C PRO A 105 3.04 -13.41 -0.97
N PHE A 106 3.29 -14.31 -1.92
CA PHE A 106 4.14 -14.00 -3.08
C PHE A 106 3.65 -12.74 -3.83
N GLY A 107 4.58 -11.82 -4.11
CA GLY A 107 4.28 -10.54 -4.74
C GLY A 107 3.73 -9.48 -3.79
N PHE A 108 3.67 -9.76 -2.49
CA PHE A 108 3.36 -8.79 -1.44
C PHE A 108 4.46 -8.78 -0.40
N ASP A 109 4.76 -7.60 0.13
CA ASP A 109 5.75 -7.39 1.17
C ASP A 109 5.18 -6.53 2.29
N MET A 110 5.87 -6.53 3.43
CA MET A 110 5.57 -5.61 4.51
C MET A 110 5.85 -4.17 4.04
N PRO A 111 4.94 -3.21 4.24
CA PRO A 111 5.07 -1.87 3.67
C PRO A 111 6.27 -1.12 4.24
N SER A 112 6.92 -0.30 3.42
CA SER A 112 7.85 0.71 3.93
C SER A 112 7.11 1.83 4.67
N TRP A 113 7.83 2.59 5.51
CA TRP A 113 7.20 3.68 6.26
C TRP A 113 6.58 4.74 5.33
N LYS A 114 7.26 5.11 4.24
CA LYS A 114 6.74 6.09 3.26
C LYS A 114 5.47 5.61 2.58
N THR A 115 5.42 4.32 2.26
CA THR A 115 4.23 3.72 1.66
C THR A 115 3.07 3.82 2.63
N LEU A 116 3.24 3.39 3.88
CA LEU A 116 2.17 3.44 4.86
C LEU A 116 1.82 4.86 5.31
N GLU A 117 2.77 5.80 5.30
CA GLU A 117 2.53 7.22 5.62
C GLU A 117 1.60 7.85 4.58
N ALA A 118 1.83 7.59 3.29
CA ALA A 118 0.96 8.08 2.23
C ALA A 118 -0.49 7.55 2.34
N GLU A 119 -0.66 6.31 2.83
CA GLU A 119 -1.99 5.72 3.05
C GLU A 119 -2.65 6.14 4.36
N THR A 120 -1.92 6.74 5.30
CA THR A 120 -2.41 7.10 6.63
C THR A 120 -2.36 8.61 6.82
N THR A 121 -1.27 9.17 7.32
CA THR A 121 -1.14 10.61 7.55
C THR A 121 -1.38 11.42 6.28
N GLY A 122 -0.82 10.98 5.15
CA GLY A 122 -1.02 11.62 3.83
C GLY A 122 -2.47 11.55 3.34
N ALA A 123 -3.24 10.61 3.86
CA ALA A 123 -4.67 10.43 3.60
C ALA A 123 -5.58 11.10 4.65
N GLY A 124 -5.01 11.77 5.66
CA GLY A 124 -5.76 12.48 6.70
C GLY A 124 -6.20 11.62 7.89
N VAL A 125 -5.64 10.42 8.08
CA VAL A 125 -5.88 9.59 9.28
C VAL A 125 -5.24 10.26 10.51
N LYS A 126 -6.03 10.49 11.56
CA LYS A 126 -5.55 11.18 12.79
C LYS A 126 -5.63 10.32 14.04
N ASN A 127 -6.53 9.35 14.07
CA ASN A 127 -6.81 8.53 15.26
C ASN A 127 -7.25 7.11 14.85
N VAL A 128 -7.54 6.27 15.83
CA VAL A 128 -7.97 4.87 15.59
C VAL A 128 -9.30 4.76 14.85
N ASP A 129 -10.24 5.68 15.06
CA ASP A 129 -11.54 5.66 14.37
C ASP A 129 -11.35 5.99 12.87
N ASP A 130 -10.50 6.97 12.54
CA ASP A 130 -10.13 7.28 11.16
C ASP A 130 -9.41 6.09 10.50
N ALA A 131 -8.50 5.44 11.24
CA ALA A 131 -7.76 4.28 10.74
C ALA A 131 -8.68 3.09 10.45
N PHE A 132 -9.66 2.86 11.34
CA PHE A 132 -10.67 1.82 11.21
C PHE A 132 -11.63 2.08 10.05
N ASN A 133 -12.01 3.34 9.81
CA ASN A 133 -12.90 3.73 8.72
C ASN A 133 -12.18 4.01 7.39
N SER A 134 -10.85 3.97 7.36
CA SER A 134 -10.05 4.11 6.14
C SER A 134 -10.27 2.93 5.17
N PHE A 135 -9.82 3.07 3.92
CA PHE A 135 -9.87 1.98 2.94
C PHE A 135 -9.09 0.72 3.37
N LEU A 136 -8.10 0.87 4.26
CA LEU A 136 -7.34 -0.25 4.82
C LEU A 136 -8.08 -0.93 5.98
N ALA A 137 -9.08 -0.27 6.57
CA ALA A 137 -9.82 -0.73 7.73
C ALA A 137 -8.90 -1.29 8.82
N ILE A 138 -8.01 -0.44 9.33
CA ILE A 138 -6.95 -0.82 10.27
C ILE A 138 -7.54 -0.89 11.69
N PRO A 139 -7.59 -2.08 12.32
CA PRO A 139 -8.11 -2.18 13.68
C PRO A 139 -7.09 -1.73 14.72
N ALA A 140 -7.59 -1.22 15.83
CA ALA A 140 -6.82 -0.99 17.06
C ALA A 140 -6.46 -2.32 17.74
N ALA A 141 -5.63 -3.13 17.07
CA ALA A 141 -5.31 -4.50 17.46
C ALA A 141 -4.46 -4.63 18.73
N GLY A 142 -3.96 -3.51 19.27
CA GLY A 142 -2.97 -3.51 20.33
C GLY A 142 -1.70 -4.25 19.92
N PHE A 143 -0.99 -4.80 20.90
CA PHE A 143 0.21 -5.60 20.66
C PHE A 143 0.48 -6.62 21.77
N LYS A 144 1.29 -7.64 21.45
CA LYS A 144 1.88 -8.53 22.46
C LYS A 144 3.16 -7.91 22.99
N ASN A 145 3.15 -7.52 24.26
CA ASN A 145 4.27 -6.83 24.90
C ASN A 145 5.28 -7.83 25.47
N ILE A 146 6.54 -7.79 25.02
CA ILE A 146 7.60 -8.67 25.53
C ILE A 146 7.85 -8.49 27.03
N VAL A 147 7.83 -7.25 27.52
CA VAL A 147 8.08 -6.92 28.92
C VAL A 147 7.00 -7.56 29.81
N ASN A 148 5.78 -7.64 29.31
CA ASN A 148 4.64 -8.25 30.00
C ASN A 148 4.42 -9.70 29.61
N LYS A 149 5.48 -10.47 29.35
CA LYS A 149 5.42 -11.91 29.00
C LYS A 149 4.49 -12.21 27.81
N TYR A 150 4.54 -11.36 26.78
CA TYR A 150 3.71 -11.44 25.56
C TYR A 150 2.20 -11.29 25.77
N ARG A 151 1.76 -10.69 26.88
CA ARG A 151 0.33 -10.38 27.07
C ARG A 151 -0.15 -9.34 26.06
N LEU A 152 -1.36 -9.55 25.55
CA LEU A 152 -2.03 -8.58 24.69
C LEU A 152 -2.34 -7.32 25.49
N THR A 153 -1.94 -6.17 24.97
CA THR A 153 -2.02 -4.86 25.63
C THR A 153 -2.62 -3.84 24.66
N SER A 154 -3.46 -2.94 25.17
CA SER A 154 -4.07 -1.82 24.44
C SER A 154 -4.92 -2.22 23.22
N GLN A 155 -5.49 -3.44 23.23
CA GLN A 155 -6.51 -3.82 22.25
C GLN A 155 -7.73 -2.90 22.40
N GLY A 156 -8.25 -2.41 21.28
CA GLY A 156 -9.34 -1.44 21.22
C GLY A 156 -8.93 0.01 21.34
N SER A 157 -7.68 0.32 21.72
CA SER A 157 -7.22 1.71 21.94
C SER A 157 -5.90 2.07 21.26
N LEU A 158 -5.20 1.09 20.68
CA LEU A 158 -3.93 1.30 19.97
C LEU A 158 -3.86 0.45 18.71
N VAL A 159 -3.53 1.07 17.58
CA VAL A 159 -2.97 0.42 16.40
C VAL A 159 -1.47 0.28 16.63
N ALA A 160 -0.92 -0.92 16.50
CA ALA A 160 0.53 -1.16 16.49
C ALA A 160 0.88 -2.13 15.36
N MET A 161 1.65 -1.65 14.39
CA MET A 161 1.93 -2.39 13.15
C MET A 161 3.39 -2.27 12.75
N TRP A 162 3.95 -3.33 12.19
CA TRP A 162 5.29 -3.29 11.63
C TRP A 162 5.33 -2.61 10.26
N VAL A 163 6.39 -1.87 10.01
CA VAL A 163 6.82 -1.38 8.69
C VAL A 163 8.25 -1.82 8.42
N ASN A 164 8.58 -2.03 7.16
CA ASN A 164 9.89 -2.46 6.72
C ASN A 164 10.75 -1.26 6.34
N ASP A 165 11.30 -0.58 7.35
CA ASP A 165 12.29 0.47 7.12
C ASP A 165 13.42 0.42 8.17
N LYS A 166 14.54 1.08 7.84
CA LYS A 166 15.72 1.17 8.71
C LYS A 166 15.56 2.24 9.78
N GLU A 167 14.86 3.33 9.48
CA GLU A 167 14.67 4.48 10.38
C GLU A 167 13.41 4.31 11.22
N LYS A 168 12.34 3.80 10.64
CA LYS A 168 11.07 3.60 11.35
C LYS A 168 10.68 2.15 11.19
N ASN A 169 10.53 1.42 12.29
CA ASN A 169 10.16 0.02 12.21
C ASN A 169 8.69 -0.22 12.52
N SER A 170 7.94 0.74 13.07
CA SER A 170 6.52 0.58 13.34
C SER A 170 5.68 1.84 13.12
N LEU A 171 4.38 1.64 12.94
CA LEU A 171 3.33 2.65 13.03
C LEU A 171 2.53 2.41 14.33
N THR A 172 2.30 3.48 15.09
CA THR A 172 1.39 3.50 16.23
C THR A 172 0.31 4.57 16.04
N ILE A 173 -0.95 4.20 16.26
CA ILE A 173 -2.09 5.15 16.27
C ILE A 173 -2.87 4.94 17.57
N LEU A 174 -3.02 5.98 18.37
CA LEU A 174 -3.67 5.97 19.66
C LEU A 174 -5.08 6.52 19.57
N ASP A 175 -5.95 6.05 20.46
CA ASP A 175 -7.23 6.69 20.71
C ASP A 175 -7.03 7.93 21.61
N ASN A 176 -7.31 9.10 21.04
CA ASN A 176 -7.21 10.40 21.70
C ASN A 176 -8.19 10.55 22.86
N ARG A 177 -9.19 9.66 22.98
CA ARG A 177 -10.18 9.65 24.08
C ARG A 177 -9.62 9.13 25.40
N VAL A 178 -8.42 8.52 25.40
CA VAL A 178 -7.91 7.75 26.56
C VAL A 178 -6.82 8.50 27.36
N GLY A 179 -6.45 9.73 27.00
CA GLY A 179 -5.46 10.49 27.78
C GLY A 179 -5.46 12.00 27.51
N GLY A 180 -5.69 12.79 28.56
CA GLY A 180 -5.50 14.24 28.53
C GLY A 180 -4.01 14.58 28.49
N GLY A 181 -3.54 15.06 27.34
CA GLY A 181 -2.19 15.59 27.14
C GLY A 181 -1.80 15.61 25.65
N ASP A 182 -0.78 16.40 25.31
CA ASP A 182 -0.20 16.59 23.96
C ASP A 182 0.47 15.32 23.39
N MET A 183 -0.19 14.16 23.45
CA MET A 183 0.26 12.95 22.80
C MET A 183 -0.03 13.07 21.30
N THR A 184 1.01 12.95 20.47
CA THR A 184 0.86 12.81 19.02
C THR A 184 0.12 11.50 18.74
N PRO A 185 -1.14 11.54 18.29
CA PRO A 185 -1.99 10.35 18.25
C PRO A 185 -1.56 9.37 17.16
N LEU A 186 -0.86 9.83 16.12
CA LEU A 186 -0.26 9.00 15.10
C LEU A 186 1.24 9.25 15.05
N GLN A 187 2.02 8.18 15.13
CA GLN A 187 3.47 8.22 15.10
C GLN A 187 4.04 7.04 14.31
N PHE A 188 5.03 7.32 13.48
CA PHE A 188 5.99 6.30 13.06
C PHE A 188 7.13 6.23 14.07
N VAL A 189 7.30 5.09 14.71
CA VAL A 189 8.24 4.92 15.83
C VAL A 189 9.58 4.41 15.31
N HIS A 190 10.65 5.06 15.77
CA HIS A 190 12.01 4.59 15.61
C HIS A 190 12.33 3.55 16.71
N ASN A 191 12.95 2.44 16.35
CA ASN A 191 13.43 1.40 17.30
C ASN A 191 12.37 0.85 18.27
N SER A 192 11.13 0.60 17.83
CA SER A 192 10.22 -0.25 18.62
C SER A 192 10.87 -1.60 18.91
N ASN A 193 10.69 -2.11 20.13
CA ASN A 193 11.36 -3.35 20.57
C ASN A 193 11.01 -4.51 19.60
N PRO A 194 11.99 -5.08 18.89
CA PRO A 194 11.75 -6.06 17.83
C PRO A 194 11.17 -7.38 18.36
N ALA A 195 11.23 -7.61 19.68
CA ALA A 195 10.64 -8.76 20.33
C ALA A 195 9.14 -8.60 20.64
N ASN A 196 8.55 -7.41 20.49
CA ASN A 196 7.11 -7.23 20.57
C ASN A 196 6.40 -7.99 19.44
N GLY A 197 5.14 -8.36 19.66
CA GLY A 197 4.28 -8.90 18.61
C GLY A 197 3.35 -7.81 18.08
N PHE A 198 3.60 -7.29 16.88
CA PHE A 198 2.73 -6.30 16.21
C PHE A 198 2.01 -6.92 15.01
N SER A 199 0.96 -6.25 14.56
CA SER A 199 0.24 -6.64 13.35
C SER A 199 1.10 -6.42 12.10
N VAL A 200 0.86 -7.21 11.06
CA VAL A 200 1.50 -7.05 9.74
C VAL A 200 0.43 -6.80 8.69
N ARG A 201 0.64 -5.77 7.87
CA ARG A 201 -0.06 -5.57 6.60
C ARG A 201 0.88 -5.89 5.45
N CYS A 202 0.30 -6.30 4.33
CA CYS A 202 1.05 -6.66 3.14
C CYS A 202 0.57 -5.82 1.96
N VAL A 203 1.51 -5.25 1.22
CA VAL A 203 1.30 -4.38 0.05
C VAL A 203 2.10 -4.91 -1.12
N LYS A 204 1.58 -4.72 -2.32
CA LYS A 204 2.24 -4.98 -3.59
C LYS A 204 2.66 -3.65 -4.20
N ASP A 205 3.93 -3.55 -4.58
CA ASP A 205 4.48 -2.42 -5.33
C ASP A 205 4.02 -2.39 -6.78
#